data_AF-A0A371IU99-F1
#
_entry.id   AF-A0A371IU99-F1
#
_cell.length_a   1.000
_cell.length_b   1.000
_cell.length_c   1.000
_cell.angle_alpha   90.00
_cell.angle_beta   90.00
_cell.angle_gamma   90.00
#
_symmetry.space_group_name_H-M   'P 1'
#
loop_
_entity.id
_entity.type
_entity.pdbx_description
1 polymer ?
#
loop_
_entity_poly.entity_id
_entity_poly.type
_entity_poly.pdbx_seq_one_letter_code
_entity_poly.pdbx_strand_id
1 'polypeptide(L)'
;LLDNADLTDVNNYDRMMAFTNAAQQRVEAMESNEYVDDVYRLVKEVHQGSEVALRMIYDIDSLKTTFDNKAADKEKDARIDALNEAVIYARENNVTNNATINSATKLLHNYSKQLKVADVTSKENKQEYNQELVYAIEEMRIAIDLLDNADLTDVNNYDRMMAFTNAAQQRVEAMESNEYVDDVYRLVKEVHQGSEVALRMIYDIDSLKTTFDNKAADKEKDARIDALNEAVIYARENNVTNNATMNSATKLLHQYANLMK
;
A
#
# COMPACT_ATOMS: atom_id res chain seq x y z
N LEU A 1 14.18 9.35 -7.83
CA LEU A 1 12.88 10.00 -7.52
C LEU A 1 11.76 9.07 -7.95
N LEU A 2 11.75 8.65 -9.23
CA LEU A 2 10.80 7.68 -9.75
C LEU A 2 10.73 6.38 -8.95
N ASP A 3 11.82 5.93 -8.31
CA ASP A 3 11.84 4.64 -7.61
C ASP A 3 11.45 4.71 -6.12
N ASN A 4 11.60 5.86 -5.47
CA ASN A 4 11.58 5.94 -4.01
C ASN A 4 10.73 7.09 -3.43
N ALA A 5 10.45 8.13 -4.22
CA ALA A 5 9.72 9.29 -3.72
C ALA A 5 8.21 9.08 -3.94
N ASP A 6 7.39 9.49 -2.99
CA ASP A 6 5.96 9.62 -3.20
C ASP A 6 5.69 10.72 -4.24
N LEU A 7 5.25 10.31 -5.44
CA LEU A 7 4.94 11.19 -6.55
C LEU A 7 3.52 11.72 -6.50
N THR A 8 2.69 11.30 -5.54
CA THR A 8 1.41 11.99 -5.26
C THR A 8 1.63 13.35 -4.59
N ASP A 9 2.82 13.57 -4.00
CA ASP A 9 3.31 14.90 -3.65
C ASP A 9 3.75 15.64 -4.92
N VAL A 10 2.99 16.67 -5.28
CA VAL A 10 3.21 17.52 -6.46
C VAL A 10 4.64 18.09 -6.50
N ASN A 11 5.26 18.38 -5.35
CA ASN A 11 6.64 18.88 -5.34
C ASN A 11 7.64 17.81 -5.78
N ASN A 12 7.44 16.55 -5.39
CA ASN A 12 8.30 15.45 -5.82
C ASN A 12 8.10 15.16 -7.31
N TYR A 13 6.85 15.19 -7.77
CA TYR A 13 6.49 15.06 -9.18
C TYR A 13 7.15 16.16 -10.03
N ASP A 14 6.95 17.43 -9.68
CA ASP A 14 7.49 18.59 -10.39
C ASP A 14 9.02 18.56 -10.44
N ARG A 15 9.66 18.20 -9.32
CA ARG A 15 11.12 18.04 -9.26
C ARG A 15 11.59 16.94 -10.21
N MET A 16 10.92 15.80 -10.23
CA MET A 16 11.25 14.70 -11.15
C MET A 16 11.15 15.16 -12.60
N MET A 17 10.03 15.77 -12.98
CA MET A 17 9.81 16.25 -14.35
C MET A 17 10.80 17.35 -14.76
N ALA A 18 11.16 18.25 -13.85
CA ALA A 18 12.17 19.27 -14.10
C ALA A 18 13.55 18.65 -14.41
N PHE A 19 13.98 17.64 -13.65
CA PHE A 19 15.24 16.95 -13.91
C PHE A 19 15.22 16.18 -15.23
N THR A 20 14.12 15.47 -15.52
CA THR A 20 13.95 14.70 -16.76
C THR A 20 13.97 15.60 -17.99
N ASN A 21 13.21 16.70 -17.97
CA ASN A 21 13.17 17.66 -19.08
C ASN A 21 14.54 18.32 -19.29
N ALA A 22 15.26 18.66 -18.22
CA ALA A 22 16.60 19.21 -18.31
C ALA A 22 17.62 18.19 -18.87
N ALA A 23 17.49 16.91 -18.52
CA ALA A 23 18.32 15.84 -19.06
C ALA A 23 18.07 15.65 -20.56
N GLN A 24 16.79 15.59 -20.97
CA GLN A 24 16.40 15.49 -22.38
C GLN A 24 16.96 16.66 -23.21
N GLN A 25 16.74 17.90 -22.77
CA GLN A 25 17.26 19.09 -23.46
C GLN A 25 18.78 19.09 -23.63
N ARG A 26 19.52 18.55 -22.65
CA ARG A 26 20.98 18.45 -22.73
C ARG A 26 21.42 17.47 -23.82
N VAL A 27 20.75 16.33 -23.94
CA VAL A 27 21.13 15.29 -24.91
C VAL A 27 20.62 15.57 -26.32
N GLU A 28 19.56 16.38 -26.48
CA GLU A 28 19.09 16.87 -27.78
C GLU A 28 20.15 17.69 -28.53
N ALA A 29 21.05 18.36 -27.80
CA ALA A 29 22.14 19.15 -28.37
C ALA A 29 23.44 18.36 -28.60
N MET A 30 23.46 17.06 -28.28
CA MET A 30 24.66 16.23 -28.35
C MET A 30 24.69 15.37 -29.61
N GLU A 31 25.88 14.99 -30.06
CA GLU A 31 26.04 13.96 -31.09
C GLU A 31 25.59 12.60 -30.54
N SER A 32 24.80 11.88 -31.34
CA SER A 32 24.29 10.55 -30.97
C SER A 32 25.44 9.59 -30.68
N ASN A 33 25.34 8.95 -29.51
CA ASN A 33 26.21 7.89 -29.05
C ASN A 33 25.44 7.06 -28.00
N GLU A 34 26.02 5.95 -27.57
CA GLU A 34 25.40 5.00 -26.64
C GLU A 34 24.90 5.66 -25.33
N TYR A 35 25.63 6.62 -24.78
CA TYR A 35 25.22 7.33 -23.56
C TYR A 35 24.03 8.26 -23.79
N VAL A 36 23.97 8.89 -24.97
CA VAL A 36 22.83 9.73 -25.37
C VAL A 36 21.58 8.85 -25.55
N ASP A 37 21.73 7.68 -26.17
CA ASP A 37 20.64 6.73 -26.37
C ASP A 37 20.12 6.16 -25.03
N ASP A 38 21.02 5.88 -24.08
CA ASP A 38 20.66 5.47 -22.72
C ASP A 38 19.86 6.55 -21.99
N VAL A 39 20.24 7.83 -22.11
CA VAL A 39 19.47 8.93 -21.53
C VAL A 39 18.09 9.02 -22.16
N TYR A 40 17.95 8.88 -23.48
CA TYR A 40 16.63 8.86 -24.12
C TYR A 40 15.76 7.71 -23.63
N ARG A 41 16.33 6.52 -23.42
CA ARG A 41 15.62 5.37 -22.85
C ARG A 41 15.13 5.68 -21.44
N LEU A 42 16.00 6.20 -20.58
CA LEU A 42 15.64 6.57 -19.20
C LEU A 42 14.59 7.69 -19.15
N VAL A 43 14.69 8.70 -20.02
CA VAL A 43 13.68 9.77 -20.13
C VAL A 43 12.32 9.19 -20.51
N LYS A 44 12.28 8.24 -21.45
CA LYS A 44 11.04 7.56 -21.85
C LYS A 44 10.44 6.74 -20.71
N GLU A 45 11.27 6.01 -19.96
CA GLU A 45 10.83 5.26 -18.77
C GLU A 45 10.23 6.22 -17.72
N VAL A 46 10.90 7.36 -17.45
CA VAL A 46 10.37 8.37 -16.51
C VAL A 46 9.08 8.98 -17.01
N HIS A 47 8.94 9.29 -18.30
CA HIS A 47 7.70 9.82 -18.85
C HIS A 47 6.53 8.85 -18.69
N GLN A 48 6.72 7.57 -19.02
CA GLN A 48 5.69 6.54 -18.85
C GLN A 48 5.21 6.46 -17.40
N GLY A 49 6.13 6.46 -16.44
CA GLY A 49 5.72 6.43 -15.03
C GLY A 49 5.12 7.73 -14.52
N SER A 50 5.58 8.87 -15.05
CA SER A 50 5.05 10.19 -14.70
C SER A 50 3.61 10.39 -15.17
N GLU A 51 3.19 9.80 -16.29
CA GLU A 51 1.81 9.91 -16.78
C GLU A 51 0.82 9.27 -15.80
N VAL A 52 1.19 8.12 -15.25
CA VAL A 52 0.36 7.39 -14.27
C VAL A 52 0.36 8.11 -12.92
N ALA A 53 1.52 8.59 -12.45
CA ALA A 53 1.59 9.41 -11.24
C ALA A 53 0.76 10.69 -11.37
N LEU A 54 0.81 11.36 -12.54
CA LEU A 54 0.02 12.56 -12.80
C LEU A 54 -1.49 12.27 -12.80
N ARG A 55 -1.91 11.15 -13.40
CA ARG A 55 -3.29 10.69 -13.31
C ARG A 55 -3.73 10.51 -11.85
N MET A 56 -2.91 9.85 -11.02
CA MET A 56 -3.19 9.69 -9.60
C MET A 56 -3.29 11.04 -8.87
N ILE A 57 -2.42 12.01 -9.15
CA ILE A 57 -2.50 13.37 -8.57
C ILE A 57 -3.87 13.99 -8.88
N TYR A 58 -4.31 13.93 -10.15
CA TYR A 58 -5.61 14.47 -10.54
C TYR A 58 -6.77 13.73 -9.90
N ASP A 59 -6.73 12.40 -9.86
CA ASP A 59 -7.78 11.59 -9.26
C ASP A 59 -7.87 11.84 -7.74
N ILE A 60 -6.73 12.03 -7.06
CA ILE A 60 -6.66 12.42 -5.64
C ILE A 60 -7.26 13.80 -5.40
N ASP A 61 -6.94 14.80 -6.22
CA ASP A 61 -7.45 16.17 -6.07
C ASP A 61 -8.96 16.23 -6.31
N SER A 62 -9.41 15.51 -7.34
CA SER A 62 -10.83 15.31 -7.65
C SER A 62 -11.56 14.63 -6.48
N LEU A 63 -11.01 13.55 -5.93
CA LEU A 63 -11.56 12.83 -4.77
C LEU A 63 -11.66 13.75 -3.54
N LYS A 64 -10.60 14.47 -3.20
CA LYS A 64 -10.60 15.47 -2.10
C LYS A 64 -11.72 16.48 -2.27
N THR A 65 -11.79 17.10 -3.46
CA THR A 65 -12.80 18.11 -3.79
C THR A 65 -14.23 17.55 -3.68
N THR A 66 -14.47 16.34 -4.18
CA THR A 66 -15.77 15.67 -4.11
C THR A 66 -16.21 15.42 -2.65
N PHE A 67 -15.29 15.00 -1.79
CA PHE A 67 -15.60 14.80 -0.36
C PHE A 67 -15.77 16.12 0.40
N ASP A 68 -14.92 17.11 0.17
CA ASP A 68 -15.00 18.44 0.81
C ASP A 68 -16.32 19.16 0.47
N ASN A 69 -16.77 19.02 -0.78
CA ASN A 69 -18.05 19.57 -1.25
C ASN A 69 -19.27 18.78 -0.78
N LYS A 70 -19.08 17.66 -0.05
CA LYS A 70 -20.15 16.76 0.40
C LYS A 70 -21.03 16.31 -0.76
N ALA A 71 -20.41 15.97 -1.89
CA ALA A 71 -21.10 15.46 -3.06
C ALA A 71 -21.93 14.21 -2.73
N ALA A 72 -22.80 13.82 -3.66
CA ALA A 72 -23.58 12.59 -3.55
C ALA A 72 -22.66 11.36 -3.49
N ASP A 73 -23.08 10.31 -2.79
CA ASP A 73 -22.23 9.13 -2.54
C ASP A 73 -21.83 8.42 -3.83
N LYS A 74 -22.75 8.31 -4.80
CA LYS A 74 -22.43 7.82 -6.16
C LYS A 74 -21.26 8.57 -6.83
N GLU A 75 -21.13 9.87 -6.57
CA GLU A 75 -20.01 10.64 -7.13
C GLU A 75 -18.71 10.34 -6.38
N LYS A 76 -18.76 10.15 -5.05
CA LYS A 76 -17.61 9.73 -4.24
C LYS A 76 -17.11 8.35 -4.66
N ASP A 77 -18.03 7.40 -4.85
CA ASP A 77 -17.73 6.04 -5.29
C ASP A 77 -17.03 6.05 -6.65
N ALA A 78 -17.57 6.82 -7.61
CA ALA A 78 -16.93 6.97 -8.92
C ALA A 78 -15.51 7.58 -8.85
N ARG A 79 -15.21 8.44 -7.86
CA ARG A 79 -13.84 8.97 -7.66
C ARG A 79 -12.92 7.96 -6.97
N ILE A 80 -13.45 7.17 -6.03
CA ILE A 80 -12.73 6.06 -5.41
C ILE A 80 -12.35 5.03 -6.48
N ASP A 81 -13.29 4.64 -7.33
CA ASP A 81 -13.07 3.71 -8.45
C ASP A 81 -11.99 4.23 -9.40
N ALA A 82 -12.07 5.50 -9.83
CA ALA A 82 -11.10 6.08 -10.75
C ALA A 82 -9.66 6.07 -10.19
N LEU A 83 -9.49 6.48 -8.93
CA LEU A 83 -8.18 6.44 -8.27
C LEU A 83 -7.71 5.00 -8.06
N ASN A 84 -8.61 4.09 -7.68
CA ASN A 84 -8.31 2.68 -7.51
C ASN A 84 -7.85 2.01 -8.81
N GLU A 85 -8.54 2.27 -9.93
CA GLU A 85 -8.10 1.79 -11.25
C GLU A 85 -6.69 2.28 -11.59
N ALA A 86 -6.38 3.55 -11.30
CA ALA A 86 -5.04 4.09 -11.51
C ALA A 86 -3.99 3.35 -10.64
N VAL A 87 -4.32 3.05 -9.38
CA VAL A 87 -3.48 2.27 -8.45
C VAL A 87 -3.26 0.84 -8.93
N ILE A 88 -4.32 0.15 -9.35
CA ILE A 88 -4.22 -1.22 -9.89
C ILE A 88 -3.35 -1.22 -11.15
N TYR A 89 -3.63 -0.31 -12.10
CA TYR A 89 -2.85 -0.21 -13.33
C TYR A 89 -1.36 0.03 -13.04
N ALA A 90 -1.07 0.96 -12.12
CA ALA A 90 0.29 1.24 -11.67
C ALA A 90 1.01 0.01 -11.13
N ARG A 91 0.32 -0.74 -10.25
CA ARG A 91 0.87 -1.93 -9.60
C ARG A 91 1.09 -3.07 -10.58
N GLU A 92 0.10 -3.37 -11.42
CA GLU A 92 0.16 -4.50 -12.36
C GLU A 92 1.17 -4.29 -13.49
N ASN A 93 1.39 -3.04 -13.90
CA ASN A 93 2.33 -2.72 -14.97
C ASN A 93 3.71 -2.28 -14.46
N ASN A 94 3.91 -2.19 -13.14
CA ASN A 94 5.14 -1.72 -12.51
C ASN A 94 5.64 -0.38 -13.08
N VAL A 95 4.72 0.56 -13.29
CA VAL A 95 4.98 1.83 -13.97
C VAL A 95 5.22 2.99 -13.00
N THR A 96 5.01 2.80 -11.70
CA THR A 96 5.39 3.79 -10.67
C THR A 96 5.86 3.08 -9.41
N ASN A 97 6.48 3.83 -8.48
CA ASN A 97 7.00 3.24 -7.26
C ASN A 97 5.93 2.91 -6.22
N ASN A 98 6.29 1.99 -5.33
CA ASN A 98 5.47 1.58 -4.21
C ASN A 98 5.17 2.71 -3.22
N ALA A 99 6.04 3.71 -3.04
CA ALA A 99 5.74 4.83 -2.16
C ALA A 99 4.56 5.68 -2.67
N THR A 100 4.47 5.87 -3.98
CA THR A 100 3.36 6.54 -4.67
C THR A 100 2.08 5.71 -4.58
N ILE A 101 2.18 4.41 -4.90
CA ILE A 101 1.07 3.45 -4.80
C ILE A 101 0.51 3.44 -3.37
N ASN A 102 1.36 3.31 -2.36
CA ASN A 102 0.93 3.19 -0.96
C ASN A 102 0.35 4.49 -0.41
N SER A 103 0.83 5.65 -0.87
CA SER A 103 0.25 6.95 -0.51
C SER A 103 -1.15 7.11 -1.11
N ALA A 104 -1.34 6.71 -2.38
CA ALA A 104 -2.65 6.67 -3.02
C ALA A 104 -3.59 5.65 -2.35
N THR A 105 -3.11 4.43 -2.04
CA THR A 105 -3.87 3.41 -1.32
C THR A 105 -4.29 3.88 0.08
N LYS A 106 -3.40 4.54 0.83
CA LYS A 106 -3.74 5.08 2.15
C LYS A 106 -4.79 6.19 2.06
N LEU A 107 -4.77 7.00 1.00
CA LEU A 107 -5.83 7.96 0.71
C LEU A 107 -7.15 7.25 0.40
N LEU A 108 -7.14 6.23 -0.45
CA LEU A 108 -8.31 5.38 -0.74
C LEU A 108 -8.91 4.82 0.55
N HIS A 109 -8.09 4.19 1.40
CA HIS A 109 -8.49 3.67 2.71
C HIS A 109 -9.20 4.72 3.57
N ASN A 110 -8.64 5.93 3.66
CA ASN A 110 -9.23 7.02 4.44
C ASN A 110 -10.58 7.48 3.90
N TYR A 111 -10.79 7.47 2.59
CA TYR A 111 -12.06 7.86 1.96
C TYR A 111 -13.09 6.72 1.98
N SER A 112 -12.67 5.48 1.74
CA SER A 112 -13.56 4.30 1.88
C SER A 112 -14.09 4.15 3.30
N LYS A 113 -13.30 4.51 4.33
CA LYS A 113 -13.78 4.57 5.73
C LYS A 113 -14.91 5.59 5.94
N GLN A 114 -15.00 6.63 5.11
CA GLN A 114 -15.97 7.72 5.25
C GLN A 114 -17.29 7.47 4.50
N LEU A 115 -17.35 6.48 3.59
CA LEU A 115 -18.59 6.09 2.93
C LEU A 115 -19.60 5.61 3.98
N LYS A 116 -20.76 6.26 4.07
CA LYS A 116 -21.72 5.98 5.14
C LYS A 116 -22.46 4.67 4.87
N VAL A 117 -22.42 3.79 5.86
CA VAL A 117 -23.24 2.57 5.99
C VAL A 117 -24.75 2.83 5.82
N ALA A 118 -25.20 4.07 6.07
CA ALA A 118 -26.60 4.46 6.12
C ALA A 118 -27.41 4.24 4.83
N ASP A 119 -26.77 4.20 3.65
CA ASP A 119 -27.47 4.01 2.38
C ASP A 119 -27.69 2.53 2.01
N VAL A 120 -26.97 1.59 2.64
CA VAL A 120 -27.20 0.14 2.51
C VAL A 120 -28.60 -0.25 3.02
N THR A 121 -29.15 0.53 3.96
CA THR A 121 -30.47 0.29 4.55
C THR A 121 -31.67 0.88 3.79
N SER A 122 -31.46 1.61 2.69
CA SER A 122 -32.50 2.45 2.06
C SER A 122 -33.42 1.75 1.04
N LYS A 123 -33.16 0.50 0.66
CA LYS A 123 -33.99 -0.27 -0.30
C LYS A 123 -34.74 -1.41 0.39
N GLU A 124 -36.07 -1.37 0.30
CA GLU A 124 -36.99 -2.34 0.89
C GLU A 124 -36.67 -3.79 0.44
N ASN A 125 -36.74 -4.72 1.41
CA ASN A 125 -36.77 -6.20 1.32
C ASN A 125 -35.49 -7.05 1.48
N LYS A 126 -34.44 -6.59 2.19
CA LYS A 126 -33.26 -7.45 2.48
C LYS A 126 -32.57 -7.10 3.81
N GLN A 127 -33.31 -7.08 4.92
CA GLN A 127 -32.80 -6.61 6.22
C GLN A 127 -31.52 -7.34 6.69
N GLU A 128 -31.46 -8.66 6.53
CA GLU A 128 -30.30 -9.50 6.88
C GLU A 128 -29.15 -9.35 5.86
N TYR A 129 -29.44 -9.33 4.55
CA TYR A 129 -28.43 -9.10 3.50
C TYR A 129 -27.78 -7.73 3.61
N ASN A 130 -28.56 -6.69 3.89
CA ASN A 130 -28.04 -5.35 4.15
C ASN A 130 -27.19 -5.35 5.42
N GLN A 131 -27.63 -6.05 6.48
CA GLN A 131 -26.91 -6.10 7.76
C GLN A 131 -25.57 -6.85 7.66
N GLU A 132 -25.51 -7.97 6.95
CA GLU A 132 -24.26 -8.70 6.72
C GLU A 132 -23.26 -7.88 5.90
N LEU A 133 -23.73 -7.15 4.89
CA LEU A 133 -22.89 -6.23 4.11
C LEU A 133 -22.39 -5.06 4.97
N VAL A 134 -23.25 -4.51 5.83
CA VAL A 134 -22.84 -3.49 6.83
C VAL A 134 -21.74 -4.02 7.74
N TYR A 135 -21.87 -5.25 8.24
CA TYR A 135 -20.83 -5.85 9.08
C TYR A 135 -19.54 -6.06 8.32
N ALA A 136 -19.59 -6.56 7.08
CA ALA A 136 -18.41 -6.73 6.25
C ALA A 136 -17.64 -5.41 6.05
N ILE A 137 -18.36 -4.30 5.82
CA ILE A 137 -17.77 -2.97 5.69
C ILE A 137 -17.08 -2.54 6.99
N GLU A 138 -17.72 -2.70 8.15
CA GLU A 138 -17.10 -2.34 9.43
C GLU A 138 -15.89 -3.22 9.77
N GLU A 139 -15.95 -4.52 9.47
CA GLU A 139 -14.83 -5.44 9.64
C GLU A 139 -13.64 -5.03 8.75
N MET A 140 -13.89 -4.66 7.49
CA MET A 140 -12.82 -4.15 6.62
C MET A 140 -12.25 -2.82 7.08
N ARG A 141 -13.06 -1.91 7.63
CA ARG A 141 -12.54 -0.67 8.21
C ARG A 141 -11.55 -0.92 9.35
N ILE A 142 -11.85 -1.90 10.21
CA ILE A 142 -10.96 -2.30 11.30
C ILE A 142 -9.68 -2.94 10.74
N ALA A 143 -9.81 -3.86 9.78
CA ALA A 143 -8.65 -4.52 9.17
C ALA A 143 -7.70 -3.51 8.50
N ILE A 144 -8.25 -2.57 7.74
CA ILE A 144 -7.49 -1.50 7.08
C ILE A 144 -6.82 -0.58 8.10
N ASP A 145 -7.51 -0.24 9.20
CA ASP A 145 -6.91 0.58 10.25
C ASP A 145 -5.70 -0.10 10.90
N LEU A 146 -5.80 -1.41 11.17
CA LEU A 146 -4.67 -2.20 11.65
C LEU A 146 -3.54 -2.23 10.62
N LEU A 147 -3.85 -2.48 9.34
CA LEU A 147 -2.87 -2.49 8.27
C LEU A 147 -2.08 -1.17 8.17
N ASP A 148 -2.79 -0.05 8.22
CA ASP A 148 -2.21 1.27 7.99
C ASP A 148 -1.43 1.82 9.19
N ASN A 149 -1.79 1.39 10.42
CA ASN A 149 -1.40 2.09 11.64
C ASN A 149 -0.86 1.19 12.77
N ALA A 150 -1.23 -0.09 12.84
CA ALA A 150 -0.79 -0.97 13.92
C ALA A 150 0.59 -1.57 13.66
N ASP A 151 1.29 -1.93 14.74
CA ASP A 151 2.49 -2.78 14.64
C ASP A 151 2.06 -4.21 14.32
N LEU A 152 2.28 -4.63 13.07
CA LEU A 152 1.94 -5.96 12.59
C LEU A 152 3.01 -7.00 12.93
N THR A 153 4.16 -6.62 13.51
CA THR A 153 5.08 -7.61 14.08
C THR A 153 4.58 -8.18 15.41
N ASP A 154 3.59 -7.52 16.03
CA ASP A 154 2.76 -8.11 17.08
C ASP A 154 1.74 -9.04 16.42
N VAL A 155 1.94 -10.34 16.62
CA VAL A 155 1.10 -11.41 16.07
C VAL A 155 -0.37 -11.21 16.40
N ASN A 156 -0.71 -10.62 17.56
CA ASN A 156 -2.12 -10.38 17.90
C ASN A 156 -2.76 -9.33 16.98
N ASN A 157 -2.02 -8.29 16.58
CA ASN A 157 -2.52 -7.28 15.66
C ASN A 157 -2.65 -7.86 14.25
N TYR A 158 -1.66 -8.66 13.82
CA TYR A 158 -1.71 -9.36 12.53
C TYR A 158 -2.89 -10.33 12.46
N ASP A 159 -3.03 -11.21 13.45
CA ASP A 159 -4.10 -12.21 13.51
C ASP A 159 -5.48 -11.54 13.57
N ARG A 160 -5.60 -10.46 14.35
CA ARG A 160 -6.84 -9.69 14.45
C ARG A 160 -7.20 -9.02 13.12
N MET A 161 -6.23 -8.45 12.41
CA MET A 161 -6.43 -7.89 11.07
C MET A 161 -6.95 -8.97 10.12
N MET A 162 -6.25 -10.11 10.05
CA MET A 162 -6.63 -11.21 9.17
C MET A 162 -7.99 -11.82 9.53
N ALA A 163 -8.33 -11.91 10.82
CA ALA A 163 -9.62 -12.40 11.26
C ALA A 163 -10.78 -11.51 10.76
N PHE A 164 -10.64 -10.19 10.84
CA PHE A 164 -11.64 -9.27 10.31
C PHE A 164 -11.72 -9.31 8.78
N THR A 165 -10.59 -9.37 8.08
CA THR A 165 -10.56 -9.54 6.61
C THR A 165 -11.30 -10.79 6.16
N ASN A 166 -11.02 -11.92 6.80
CA ASN A 166 -11.65 -13.19 6.46
C ASN A 166 -13.15 -13.20 6.81
N ALA A 167 -13.54 -12.59 7.93
CA ALA A 167 -14.95 -12.47 8.31
C ALA A 167 -15.72 -11.64 7.27
N ALA A 168 -15.18 -10.49 6.86
CA ALA A 168 -15.81 -9.63 5.86
C ALA A 168 -16.00 -10.37 4.54
N GLN A 169 -14.97 -11.09 4.09
CA GLN A 169 -15.04 -11.91 2.87
C GLN A 169 -16.14 -12.97 2.95
N GLN A 170 -16.22 -13.71 4.06
CA GLN A 170 -17.24 -14.75 4.26
C GLN A 170 -18.66 -14.19 4.23
N ARG A 171 -18.88 -13.00 4.79
CA ARG A 171 -20.20 -12.36 4.78
C ARG A 171 -20.68 -12.04 3.37
N VAL A 172 -19.77 -11.60 2.49
CA VAL A 172 -20.11 -11.23 1.11
C VAL A 172 -20.03 -12.38 0.11
N GLU A 173 -19.57 -13.57 0.52
CA GLU A 173 -19.32 -14.72 -0.38
C GLU A 173 -20.55 -15.16 -1.17
N ALA A 174 -21.71 -15.23 -0.49
CA ALA A 174 -22.97 -15.65 -1.11
C ALA A 174 -23.82 -14.48 -1.64
N MET A 175 -23.30 -13.25 -1.58
CA MET A 175 -24.05 -12.07 -1.99
C MET A 175 -23.96 -11.86 -3.50
N GLU A 176 -25.07 -11.42 -4.11
CA GLU A 176 -25.04 -10.90 -5.48
C GLU A 176 -24.11 -9.69 -5.55
N SER A 177 -23.23 -9.69 -6.56
CA SER A 177 -22.30 -8.59 -6.83
C SER A 177 -23.05 -7.27 -7.02
N ASN A 178 -22.51 -6.25 -6.37
CA ASN A 178 -22.89 -4.84 -6.47
C ASN A 178 -21.67 -4.01 -6.03
N GLU A 179 -21.75 -2.69 -6.21
CA GLU A 179 -20.66 -1.76 -5.90
C GLU A 179 -20.02 -1.97 -4.51
N TYR A 180 -20.83 -2.19 -3.47
CA TYR A 180 -20.34 -2.39 -2.10
C TYR A 180 -19.72 -3.77 -1.86
N VAL A 181 -20.30 -4.82 -2.46
CA VAL A 181 -19.76 -6.19 -2.38
C VAL A 181 -18.42 -6.26 -3.10
N ASP A 182 -18.34 -5.66 -4.29
CA ASP A 182 -17.13 -5.60 -5.09
C ASP A 182 -16.04 -4.79 -4.35
N ASP A 183 -16.42 -3.72 -3.68
CA ASP A 183 -15.53 -2.94 -2.81
C ASP A 183 -14.96 -3.75 -1.64
N VAL A 184 -15.78 -4.56 -0.97
CA VAL A 184 -15.30 -5.46 0.10
C VAL A 184 -14.27 -6.43 -0.47
N TYR A 185 -14.53 -7.07 -1.62
CA TYR A 185 -13.57 -7.99 -2.24
C TYR A 185 -12.25 -7.31 -2.63
N ARG A 186 -12.35 -6.09 -3.16
CA ARG A 186 -11.17 -5.28 -3.48
C ARG A 186 -10.33 -5.02 -2.23
N LEU A 187 -10.95 -4.53 -1.16
CA LEU A 187 -10.26 -4.22 0.09
C LEU A 187 -9.66 -5.48 0.74
N VAL A 188 -10.33 -6.64 0.64
CA VAL A 188 -9.79 -7.93 1.09
C VAL A 188 -8.47 -8.24 0.37
N LYS A 189 -8.44 -8.12 -0.96
CA LYS A 189 -7.23 -8.34 -1.77
C LYS A 189 -6.11 -7.37 -1.37
N GLU A 190 -6.45 -6.10 -1.14
CA GLU A 190 -5.49 -5.08 -0.70
C GLU A 190 -4.88 -5.41 0.67
N VAL A 191 -5.72 -5.85 1.64
CA VAL A 191 -5.22 -6.24 2.97
C VAL A 191 -4.31 -7.47 2.89
N HIS A 192 -4.68 -8.49 2.11
CA HIS A 192 -3.81 -9.65 1.92
C HIS A 192 -2.45 -9.25 1.35
N GLN A 193 -2.43 -8.47 0.26
CA GLN A 193 -1.18 -8.01 -0.35
C GLN A 193 -0.35 -7.17 0.62
N GLY A 194 -0.98 -6.24 1.36
CA GLY A 194 -0.28 -5.41 2.35
C GLY A 194 0.27 -6.19 3.54
N SER A 195 -0.30 -7.37 3.84
CA SER A 195 0.09 -8.20 5.00
C SER A 195 1.33 -9.06 4.76
N GLU A 196 1.70 -9.34 3.51
CA GLU A 196 2.74 -10.33 3.17
C GLU A 196 4.12 -9.99 3.77
N VAL A 197 4.49 -8.72 3.72
CA VAL A 197 5.78 -8.24 4.24
C VAL A 197 5.81 -8.29 5.76
N ALA A 198 4.70 -7.93 6.42
CA ALA A 198 4.58 -8.04 7.86
C ALA A 198 4.69 -9.51 8.29
N LEU A 199 4.02 -10.43 7.58
CA LEU A 199 4.09 -11.86 7.85
C LEU A 199 5.53 -12.39 7.75
N ARG A 200 6.27 -11.98 6.71
CA ARG A 200 7.70 -12.32 6.59
C ARG A 200 8.50 -11.84 7.80
N MET A 201 8.30 -10.58 8.21
CA MET A 201 8.98 -10.03 9.39
C MET A 201 8.63 -10.79 10.67
N ILE A 202 7.38 -11.19 10.86
CA ILE A 202 6.96 -12.02 12.00
C ILE A 202 7.76 -13.32 12.05
N TYR A 203 7.87 -14.02 10.91
CA TYR A 203 8.63 -15.28 10.84
C TYR A 203 10.13 -15.07 11.09
N ASP A 204 10.72 -14.04 10.51
CA ASP A 204 12.14 -13.73 10.71
C ASP A 204 12.42 -13.36 12.18
N ILE A 205 11.53 -12.60 12.82
CA ILE A 205 11.59 -12.26 14.25
C ILE A 205 11.45 -13.51 15.14
N ASP A 206 10.48 -14.39 14.85
CA ASP A 206 10.26 -15.60 15.65
C ASP A 206 11.43 -16.59 15.52
N SER A 207 11.96 -16.73 14.30
CA SER A 207 13.16 -17.52 14.06
C SER A 207 14.36 -16.94 14.80
N LEU A 208 14.54 -15.61 14.79
CA LEU A 208 15.59 -14.92 15.52
C LEU A 208 15.48 -15.14 17.04
N LYS A 209 14.29 -14.94 17.62
CA LYS A 209 14.00 -15.22 19.04
C LYS A 209 14.40 -16.64 19.41
N THR A 210 13.90 -17.62 18.64
CA THR A 210 14.16 -19.04 18.86
C THR A 210 15.64 -19.39 18.80
N THR A 211 16.38 -18.86 17.82
CA THR A 211 17.82 -19.10 17.67
C THR A 211 18.62 -18.54 18.85
N PHE A 212 18.24 -17.38 19.39
CA PHE A 212 18.87 -16.81 20.58
C PHE A 212 18.50 -17.57 21.86
N ASP A 213 17.23 -17.92 22.05
CA ASP A 213 16.75 -18.67 23.22
C ASP A 213 17.40 -20.06 23.32
N ASN A 214 17.62 -20.70 22.17
CA ASN A 214 18.32 -21.99 22.07
C ASN A 214 19.83 -21.89 22.23
N LYS A 215 20.39 -20.68 22.42
CA LYS A 215 21.83 -20.42 22.51
C LYS A 215 22.60 -21.05 21.35
N ALA A 216 22.06 -20.91 20.14
CA ALA A 216 22.69 -21.41 18.93
C ALA A 216 24.09 -20.82 18.72
N ALA A 217 24.86 -21.40 17.81
CA ALA A 217 26.16 -20.87 17.45
C ALA A 217 26.03 -19.47 16.82
N ASP A 218 27.04 -18.63 17.00
CA ASP A 218 27.00 -17.23 16.56
C ASP A 218 26.77 -17.10 15.05
N LYS A 219 27.33 -18.00 14.25
CA LYS A 219 27.06 -18.07 12.80
C LYS A 219 25.57 -18.21 12.46
N GLU A 220 24.82 -18.96 13.27
CA GLU A 220 23.39 -19.14 13.05
C GLU A 220 22.61 -17.90 13.48
N LYS A 221 22.99 -17.26 14.60
CA LYS A 221 22.41 -15.99 15.03
C LYS A 221 22.63 -14.88 14.01
N ASP A 222 23.85 -14.76 13.48
CA ASP A 222 24.20 -13.81 12.42
C ASP A 222 23.30 -14.01 11.20
N ALA A 223 23.13 -15.25 10.74
CA ALA A 223 22.26 -15.56 9.61
C ALA A 223 20.79 -15.13 9.83
N ARG A 224 20.28 -15.21 11.07
CA ARG A 224 18.92 -14.75 11.40
C ARG A 224 18.82 -13.23 11.52
N ILE A 225 19.87 -12.58 12.02
CA ILE A 225 19.99 -11.11 12.02
C ILE A 225 19.97 -10.61 10.59
N ASP A 226 20.76 -11.22 9.71
CA ASP A 226 20.84 -10.86 8.29
C ASP A 226 19.49 -11.03 7.59
N ALA A 227 18.78 -12.15 7.84
CA ALA A 227 17.44 -12.38 7.27
C ALA A 227 16.43 -11.30 7.67
N LEU A 228 16.35 -10.95 8.96
CA LEU A 228 15.48 -9.88 9.43
C LEU A 228 15.91 -8.51 8.87
N ASN A 229 17.22 -8.26 8.78
CA ASN A 229 17.75 -7.03 8.21
C ASN A 229 17.39 -6.88 6.72
N GLU A 230 17.49 -7.95 5.93
CA GLU A 230 17.05 -7.96 4.54
C GLU A 230 15.55 -7.66 4.41
N ALA A 231 14.70 -8.24 5.26
CA ALA A 231 13.27 -7.94 5.27
C ALA A 231 12.99 -6.46 5.62
N VAL A 232 13.70 -5.90 6.61
CA VAL A 232 13.61 -4.49 7.00
C VAL A 232 14.07 -3.56 5.88
N ILE A 233 15.19 -3.87 5.22
CA ILE A 233 15.73 -3.10 4.09
C ILE A 233 14.73 -3.13 2.93
N TYR A 234 14.30 -4.32 2.51
CA TYR A 234 13.32 -4.48 1.45
C TYR A 234 12.07 -3.65 1.70
N ALA A 235 11.50 -3.77 2.91
CA ALA A 235 10.28 -3.08 3.27
C ALA A 235 10.46 -1.55 3.33
N ARG A 236 11.64 -1.07 3.73
CA ARG A 236 11.97 0.35 3.78
C ARG A 236 12.17 0.94 2.39
N GLU A 237 12.98 0.29 1.56
CA GLU A 237 13.27 0.74 0.20
C GLU A 237 12.02 0.74 -0.67
N ASN A 238 11.14 -0.24 -0.48
CA ASN A 238 9.90 -0.34 -1.22
C ASN A 238 8.72 0.33 -0.51
N ASN A 239 8.90 0.90 0.69
CA ASN A 239 7.82 1.53 1.47
C ASN A 239 6.54 0.66 1.62
N VAL A 240 6.66 -0.67 1.66
CA VAL A 240 5.55 -1.65 1.57
C VAL A 240 4.97 -2.07 2.92
N THR A 241 5.27 -1.34 3.99
CA THR A 241 4.68 -1.58 5.31
C THR A 241 4.56 -0.27 6.09
N ASN A 242 3.74 -0.27 7.14
CA ASN A 242 3.53 0.93 7.95
C ASN A 242 4.73 1.21 8.88
N ASN A 243 4.82 2.46 9.34
CA ASN A 243 5.93 2.91 10.20
C ASN A 243 5.99 2.19 11.56
N ALA A 244 4.86 1.79 12.14
CA ALA A 244 4.85 1.12 13.44
C ALA A 244 5.51 -0.26 13.34
N THR A 245 5.11 -1.05 12.34
CA THR A 245 5.69 -2.35 12.00
C THR A 245 7.19 -2.23 11.71
N MET A 246 7.57 -1.27 10.86
CA MET A 246 8.96 -1.01 10.51
C MET A 246 9.84 -0.65 11.72
N ASN A 247 9.34 0.20 12.60
CA ASN A 247 10.06 0.64 13.80
C ASN A 247 10.23 -0.51 14.79
N SER A 248 9.21 -1.35 14.95
CA SER A 248 9.25 -2.52 15.84
C SER A 248 10.26 -3.55 15.35
N ALA A 249 10.21 -3.92 14.06
CA ALA A 249 11.16 -4.82 13.42
C ALA A 249 12.61 -4.31 13.56
N THR A 250 12.83 -3.02 13.27
CA THR A 250 14.17 -2.39 13.41
C THR A 250 14.66 -2.41 14.86
N LYS A 251 13.78 -2.16 15.83
CA LYS A 251 14.12 -2.19 17.26
C LYS A 251 14.54 -3.60 17.70
N LEU A 252 13.80 -4.63 17.27
CA LEU A 252 14.13 -6.03 17.55
C LEU A 252 15.45 -6.43 16.90
N LEU A 253 15.66 -6.07 15.63
CA LEU A 253 16.92 -6.28 14.93
C LEU A 253 18.11 -5.71 15.71
N HIS A 254 18.02 -4.43 16.12
CA HIS A 254 19.07 -3.79 16.91
C HIS A 254 19.27 -4.44 18.29
N GLN A 255 18.18 -4.86 18.95
CA GLN A 255 18.26 -5.54 20.23
C GLN A 255 19.09 -6.82 20.12
N TYR A 256 18.77 -7.69 19.16
CA TYR A 256 19.45 -8.97 18.98
C TYR A 256 20.87 -8.82 18.43
N ALA A 257 21.11 -7.88 17.51
CA ALA A 257 22.46 -7.58 17.03
C ALA A 257 23.38 -7.09 18.15
N ASN A 258 22.86 -6.40 19.17
CA ASN A 258 23.66 -6.00 20.33
C ASN A 258 23.97 -7.16 21.29
N LEU A 259 23.19 -8.24 21.28
CA LEU A 259 23.46 -9.44 22.07
C LEU A 259 24.58 -10.31 21.47
N MET A 260 25.03 -10.00 20.25
CA MET A 260 26.17 -10.64 19.59
C MET A 260 27.53 -10.04 20.00
N LYS A 261 27.53 -8.91 20.72
CA LYS A 261 28.74 -8.22 21.20
C LYS A 261 29.16 -8.73 22.57
#